data_AF-A0A969R4I3-F1
#
_entry.id   AF-A0A969R4I3-F1
#
_cell.length_a   1.000
_cell.length_b   1.000
_cell.length_c   1.000
_cell.angle_alpha   90.00
_cell.angle_beta   90.00
_cell.angle_gamma   90.00
#
_symmetry.space_group_name_H-M   'P 1'
#
loop_
_entity.id
_entity.type
_entity.pdbx_description
1 polymer ?
#
loop_
_entity_poly.entity_id
_entity_poly.type
_entity_poly.pdbx_seq_one_letter_code
_entity_poly.pdbx_strand_id
1 'polypeptide(L)'
;MLDSLLNALRSYLPPPIAGLPLPNLSAVSVVDRTVGLGNRRGNETRGGFTVVALKGGRLDAVVRFQVWGNQPSEVEGAIALLRNNLDADKTTLRSQGFLRFGVQSTSPVEFNPALNAWSGVTDYQVLYEFYSDDSEGAESLIARIAIDVNSAFGESTAVTDHLVRWDDQAAPLLEIRRRRFAGLLVSGLSILAFLPPSWDGNSVTVSSIVQNVEQSQTFSSVRAFLNAFTLESQTVILGGNSYHSGRWALPNANFPDLITLMGSDDIFRVSYSDVKFDNNAVLYLRLIS
;
A
#
# COMPACT_ATOMS: atom_id res chain seq x y z
N MET A 1 6.72 4.19 13.52
CA MET A 1 8.15 4.43 13.28
C MET A 1 8.92 4.53 14.60
N LEU A 2 8.65 5.53 15.45
CA LEU A 2 9.27 5.63 16.78
C LEU A 2 8.97 4.41 17.65
N ASP A 3 7.73 3.94 17.66
CA ASP A 3 7.37 2.73 18.42
C ASP A 3 8.10 1.48 17.95
N SER A 4 8.30 1.33 16.63
CA SER A 4 9.07 0.22 16.06
C SER A 4 10.53 0.26 16.52
N LEU A 5 11.14 1.44 16.52
CA LEU A 5 12.49 1.68 17.05
C LEU A 5 12.57 1.32 18.53
N LEU A 6 11.65 1.82 19.35
CA LEU A 6 11.65 1.55 20.80
C LEU A 6 11.39 0.07 21.08
N ASN A 7 10.46 -0.56 20.37
CA ASN A 7 10.13 -1.98 20.54
C ASN A 7 11.30 -2.89 20.21
N ALA A 8 12.07 -2.61 19.16
CA ALA A 8 13.28 -3.36 18.84
C ALA A 8 14.30 -3.28 19.99
N LEU A 9 14.48 -2.10 20.57
CA LEU A 9 15.45 -1.86 21.65
C LEU A 9 14.96 -2.33 23.04
N ARG A 10 13.65 -2.46 23.28
CA ARG A 10 13.09 -2.93 24.56
C ARG A 10 13.58 -4.32 24.95
N SER A 11 13.84 -5.18 23.97
CA SER A 11 14.36 -6.55 24.20
C SER A 11 15.74 -6.58 24.86
N TYR A 12 16.47 -5.46 24.82
CA TYR A 12 17.80 -5.32 25.41
C TYR A 12 17.77 -4.75 26.83
N LEU A 13 16.60 -4.35 27.34
CA LEU A 13 16.49 -3.88 28.72
C LEU A 13 16.92 -5.01 29.68
N PRO A 14 17.73 -4.69 30.70
CA PRO A 14 18.14 -5.68 31.67
C PRO A 14 16.92 -6.22 32.44
N PRO A 15 17.02 -7.42 33.03
CA PRO A 15 15.93 -8.02 33.78
C PRO A 15 15.54 -7.12 34.98
N PRO A 16 14.25 -7.08 35.34
CA PRO A 16 13.80 -6.28 36.47
C PRO A 16 14.27 -6.88 37.79
N ILE A 17 14.56 -6.00 38.76
CA ILE A 17 14.92 -6.37 40.12
C ILE A 17 13.66 -6.24 41.00
N ALA A 18 13.38 -7.27 41.79
CA ALA A 18 12.20 -7.30 42.65
C ALA A 18 12.19 -6.12 43.63
N GLY A 19 11.05 -5.43 43.73
CA GLY A 19 10.88 -4.29 44.63
C GLY A 19 11.38 -2.95 44.08
N LEU A 20 11.97 -2.91 42.89
CA LEU A 20 12.40 -1.69 42.21
C LEU A 20 11.53 -1.36 40.99
N PRO A 21 11.53 -0.10 40.51
CA PRO A 21 10.88 0.24 39.26
C PRO A 21 11.47 -0.56 38.08
N LEU A 22 10.62 -0.84 37.08
CA LEU A 22 11.06 -1.52 35.87
C LEU A 22 12.09 -0.65 35.12
N PRO A 23 13.15 -1.26 34.55
CA PRO A 23 14.00 -0.59 33.57
C PRO A 23 13.14 -0.03 32.42
N ASN A 24 13.48 1.17 31.96
CA ASN A 24 12.70 1.88 30.97
C ASN A 24 13.56 2.34 29.79
N LEU A 25 12.89 2.50 28.65
CA LEU A 25 13.44 3.04 27.43
C LEU A 25 12.52 4.16 26.94
N SER A 26 13.09 5.36 26.72
CA SER A 26 12.36 6.52 26.22
C SER A 26 13.14 7.25 25.13
N ALA A 27 12.46 7.96 24.24
CA ALA A 27 13.10 8.87 23.30
C ALA A 27 13.30 10.25 23.97
N VAL A 28 14.52 10.79 23.91
CA VAL A 28 14.88 12.12 24.42
C VAL A 28 14.74 13.17 23.33
N SER A 29 15.16 12.83 22.11
CA SER A 29 14.96 13.66 20.93
C SER A 29 14.71 12.79 19.71
N VAL A 30 13.92 13.31 18.77
CA VAL A 30 13.57 12.64 17.53
C VAL A 30 13.57 13.68 16.43
N VAL A 31 14.38 13.46 15.40
CA VAL A 31 14.41 14.27 14.19
C VAL A 31 14.15 13.38 13.00
N ASP A 32 13.10 13.69 12.26
CA ASP A 32 12.80 13.02 11.00
C ASP A 32 13.81 13.47 9.93
N ARG A 33 14.34 12.49 9.20
CA ARG A 33 15.21 12.68 8.06
C ARG A 33 14.64 11.99 6.84
N THR A 34 14.83 12.63 5.71
CA THR A 34 14.40 12.10 4.42
C THR A 34 15.23 10.87 4.02
N VAL A 35 14.58 9.91 3.37
CA VAL A 35 15.24 8.77 2.71
C VAL A 35 15.20 9.00 1.21
N GLY A 36 16.34 8.77 0.55
CA GLY A 36 16.50 8.99 -0.90
C GLY A 36 16.09 10.41 -1.35
N LEU A 37 15.59 10.54 -2.57
CA LEU A 37 15.07 11.81 -3.09
C LEU A 37 13.56 11.89 -2.79
N GLY A 38 13.15 12.88 -1.99
CA GLY A 38 11.74 13.13 -1.69
C GLY A 38 11.03 12.04 -0.87
N ASN A 39 11.71 11.41 0.11
CA ASN A 39 11.18 10.35 0.98
C ASN A 39 10.88 9.02 0.28
N ARG A 40 11.62 8.71 -0.78
CA ARG A 40 11.47 7.46 -1.56
C ARG A 40 12.83 6.77 -1.65
N ARG A 41 12.88 5.47 -1.30
CA ARG A 41 14.11 4.66 -1.34
C ARG A 41 14.36 4.03 -2.72
N GLY A 42 13.43 4.20 -3.65
CA GLY A 42 13.48 3.60 -4.98
C GLY A 42 12.26 2.71 -5.21
N ASN A 43 12.27 2.01 -6.32
CA ASN A 43 11.20 1.10 -6.70
C ASN A 43 11.79 -0.32 -6.75
N GLU A 44 11.13 -1.28 -6.12
CA GLU A 44 11.50 -2.69 -6.24
C GLU A 44 10.50 -3.38 -7.17
N THR A 45 11.02 -4.10 -8.17
CA THR A 45 10.23 -4.96 -9.04
C THR A 45 10.26 -6.37 -8.46
N ARG A 46 9.24 -6.75 -7.69
CA ARG A 46 9.13 -8.10 -7.12
C ARG A 46 8.32 -8.99 -8.05
N GLY A 47 8.99 -9.93 -8.72
CA GLY A 47 8.34 -10.78 -9.74
C GLY A 47 7.73 -9.94 -10.87
N GLY A 48 7.15 -10.59 -11.87
CA GLY A 48 6.91 -9.97 -13.18
C GLY A 48 6.23 -8.59 -13.19
N PHE A 49 5.37 -8.23 -12.23
CA PHE A 49 4.38 -7.16 -12.49
C PHE A 49 3.97 -6.25 -11.31
N THR A 50 4.66 -6.26 -10.17
CA THR A 50 4.37 -5.30 -9.07
C THR A 50 5.55 -4.37 -8.85
N VAL A 51 5.34 -3.07 -9.10
CA VAL A 51 6.25 -2.02 -8.65
C VAL A 51 5.83 -1.65 -7.25
N VAL A 52 6.59 -2.10 -6.26
CA VAL A 52 6.42 -1.62 -4.88
C VAL A 52 7.22 -0.34 -4.76
N ALA A 53 6.54 0.77 -4.46
CA ALA A 53 7.21 1.97 -4.02
C ALA A 53 7.82 1.66 -2.65
N LEU A 54 9.14 1.52 -2.59
CA LEU A 54 9.84 1.36 -1.32
C LEU A 54 9.84 2.72 -0.63
N LYS A 55 8.84 2.92 0.22
CA LYS A 55 8.77 4.07 1.11
C LYS A 55 9.59 3.76 2.36
N GLY A 56 10.22 4.80 2.88
CA GLY A 56 10.98 4.71 4.10
C GLY A 56 11.25 6.09 4.63
N GLY A 57 11.59 6.16 5.90
CA GLY A 57 12.10 7.36 6.52
C GLY A 57 13.24 7.02 7.46
N ARG A 58 13.96 8.04 7.89
CA ARG A 58 15.02 7.91 8.88
C ARG A 58 14.66 8.70 10.12
N LEU A 59 14.79 8.08 11.29
CA LEU A 59 14.83 8.78 12.56
C LEU A 59 16.28 8.96 12.96
N ASP A 60 16.71 10.20 13.14
CA ASP A 60 17.88 10.52 13.95
C ASP A 60 17.37 10.83 15.35
N ALA A 61 17.53 9.88 16.25
CA ALA A 61 16.95 9.92 17.58
C ALA A 61 18.02 9.72 18.66
N VAL A 62 17.78 10.32 19.82
CA VAL A 62 18.48 9.99 21.05
C VAL A 62 17.54 9.19 21.91
N VAL A 63 17.91 7.95 22.23
CA VAL A 63 17.16 7.09 23.14
C VAL A 63 17.87 6.98 24.46
N ARG A 64 17.09 6.88 25.53
CA ARG A 64 17.55 6.83 26.91
C ARG A 64 17.12 5.53 27.54
N PHE A 65 18.10 4.76 27.99
CA PHE A 65 17.88 3.61 28.85
C PHE A 65 18.04 4.06 30.30
N GLN A 66 17.06 3.73 31.12
CA GLN A 66 17.08 3.94 32.56
C GLN A 66 17.03 2.58 33.26
N VAL A 67 17.98 2.35 34.15
CA VAL A 67 18.13 1.10 34.89
C VAL A 67 18.20 1.38 36.40
N TRP A 68 17.89 0.36 37.19
CA TRP A 68 17.81 0.44 38.65
C TRP A 68 18.59 -0.70 39.30
N GLY A 69 19.06 -0.49 40.53
CA GLY A 69 19.75 -1.47 41.36
C GLY A 69 19.66 -1.15 42.84
N ASN A 70 19.84 -2.14 43.70
CA ASN A 70 19.95 -1.95 45.15
C ASN A 70 21.35 -1.45 45.55
N GLN A 71 22.34 -1.63 44.67
CA GLN A 71 23.73 -1.19 44.84
C GLN A 71 24.25 -0.48 43.59
N PRO A 72 25.25 0.41 43.70
CA PRO A 72 25.85 1.08 42.54
C PRO A 72 26.42 0.09 41.52
N SER A 73 27.07 -0.97 42.01
CA SER A 73 27.67 -2.03 41.20
C SER A 73 26.66 -2.82 40.36
N GLU A 74 25.42 -2.98 40.86
CA GLU A 74 24.34 -3.63 40.10
C GLU A 74 23.91 -2.76 38.91
N VAL A 75 23.85 -1.44 39.11
CA VAL A 75 23.53 -0.49 38.04
C VAL A 75 24.63 -0.48 36.98
N GLU A 76 25.90 -0.41 37.40
CA GLU A 76 27.04 -0.46 36.49
C GLU A 76 27.07 -1.79 35.70
N GLY A 77 26.83 -2.91 36.39
CA GLY A 77 26.71 -4.22 35.77
C GLY A 77 25.55 -4.30 34.76
N ALA A 78 24.40 -3.72 35.07
CA ALA A 78 23.26 -3.65 34.16
C ALA A 78 23.53 -2.81 32.91
N ILE A 79 24.21 -1.66 33.06
CA ILE A 79 24.64 -0.81 31.92
C ILE A 79 25.68 -1.55 31.07
N ALA A 80 26.64 -2.24 31.70
CA ALA A 80 27.64 -3.03 31.00
C ALA A 80 27.00 -4.20 30.24
N LEU A 81 26.04 -4.91 30.84
CA LEU A 81 25.27 -5.97 30.19
C LEU A 81 24.48 -5.45 29.00
N LEU A 82 23.76 -4.34 29.17
CA LEU A 82 23.02 -3.67 28.09
C LEU A 82 23.95 -3.35 26.92
N ARG A 83 25.11 -2.73 27.19
CA ARG A 83 26.11 -2.40 26.17
C ARG A 83 26.62 -3.65 25.46
N ASN A 84 26.97 -4.69 26.21
CA ASN A 84 27.49 -5.93 25.64
C ASN A 84 26.46 -6.62 24.74
N ASN A 85 25.19 -6.65 25.13
CA ASN A 85 24.12 -7.24 24.32
C ASN A 85 23.89 -6.44 23.04
N LEU A 86 23.82 -5.10 23.14
CA LEU A 86 23.69 -4.22 21.97
C LEU A 86 24.89 -4.32 21.03
N ASP A 87 26.09 -4.47 21.58
CA ASP A 87 27.32 -4.66 20.79
C ASP A 87 27.38 -6.02 20.11
N ALA A 88 26.95 -7.09 20.80
CA ALA A 88 26.88 -8.45 20.25
C ALA A 88 25.87 -8.53 19.09
N ASP A 89 24.73 -7.86 19.21
CA ASP A 89 23.65 -7.89 18.24
C ASP A 89 23.73 -6.76 17.19
N LYS A 90 24.88 -6.11 17.01
CA LYS A 90 25.07 -5.05 16.01
C LYS A 90 24.63 -5.45 14.59
N THR A 91 24.90 -6.69 14.19
CA THR A 91 24.50 -7.22 12.88
C THR A 91 22.98 -7.41 12.80
N THR A 92 22.38 -7.95 13.86
CA THR A 92 20.92 -8.10 14.01
C THR A 92 20.23 -6.74 13.97
N LEU A 93 20.70 -5.77 14.76
CA LEU A 93 20.19 -4.40 14.77
C LEU A 93 20.31 -3.74 13.39
N ARG A 94 21.42 -3.91 12.68
CA ARG A 94 21.55 -3.43 11.29
C ARG A 94 20.50 -4.04 10.36
N SER A 95 20.24 -5.34 10.48
CA SER A 95 19.18 -6.00 9.68
C SER A 95 17.77 -5.49 10.02
N GLN A 96 17.56 -5.02 11.25
CA GLN A 96 16.31 -4.42 11.71
C GLN A 96 16.15 -2.92 11.36
N GLY A 97 17.16 -2.30 10.74
CA GLY A 97 17.10 -0.90 10.28
C GLY A 97 18.00 0.08 11.05
N PHE A 98 18.77 -0.36 12.04
CA PHE A 98 19.68 0.53 12.79
C PHE A 98 20.98 0.77 11.99
N LEU A 99 21.05 1.90 11.29
CA LEU A 99 22.21 2.25 10.44
C LEU A 99 23.39 2.77 11.25
N ARG A 100 23.10 3.55 12.29
CA ARG A 100 24.07 4.07 13.25
C ARG A 100 23.51 3.86 14.63
N PHE A 101 24.35 3.35 15.51
CA PHE A 101 24.01 3.13 16.90
C PHE A 101 25.28 3.31 17.71
N GLY A 102 25.26 4.24 18.66
CA GLY A 102 26.43 4.54 19.47
C GLY A 102 26.06 5.25 20.77
N VAL A 103 26.84 5.01 21.81
CA VAL A 103 26.68 5.70 23.10
C VAL A 103 26.92 7.19 22.88
N GLN A 104 25.99 8.01 23.32
CA GLN A 104 26.13 9.46 23.36
C GLN A 104 26.60 9.93 24.74
N SER A 105 25.99 9.42 25.79
CA SER A 105 26.35 9.76 27.17
C SER A 105 26.00 8.63 28.13
N THR A 106 26.65 8.63 29.28
CA THR A 106 26.27 7.80 30.43
C THR A 106 26.38 8.67 31.66
N SER A 107 25.27 8.84 32.37
CA SER A 107 25.24 9.57 33.63
C SER A 107 25.97 8.78 34.72
N PRO A 108 26.56 9.47 35.72
CA PRO A 108 26.95 8.82 36.97
C PRO A 108 25.75 8.14 37.63
N VAL A 109 26.00 7.07 38.39
CA VAL A 109 24.94 6.41 39.14
C VAL A 109 24.47 7.33 40.28
N GLU A 110 23.15 7.52 40.40
CA GLU A 110 22.54 8.39 41.39
C GLU A 110 21.73 7.59 42.40
N PHE A 111 21.86 7.93 43.69
CA PHE A 111 21.06 7.33 44.75
C PHE A 111 19.72 8.07 44.90
N ASN A 112 18.63 7.29 44.91
CA ASN A 112 17.29 7.77 45.17
C ASN A 112 16.87 7.38 46.61
N PRO A 113 16.82 8.33 47.55
CA PRO A 113 16.51 8.04 48.95
C PRO A 113 15.04 7.64 49.17
N ALA A 114 14.11 8.05 48.29
CA ALA A 114 12.69 7.70 48.42
C ALA A 114 12.43 6.23 48.08
N LEU A 115 13.24 5.65 47.19
CA LEU A 115 13.16 4.26 46.78
C LEU A 115 14.22 3.37 47.44
N ASN A 116 15.15 3.97 48.20
CA ASN A 116 16.35 3.32 48.74
C ASN A 116 17.09 2.50 47.66
N ALA A 117 17.27 3.13 46.49
CA ALA A 117 17.75 2.46 45.29
C ALA A 117 18.71 3.35 44.50
N TRP A 118 19.51 2.74 43.64
CA TRP A 118 20.41 3.41 42.73
C TRP A 118 19.82 3.38 41.31
N SER A 119 20.01 4.46 40.58
CA SER A 119 19.59 4.57 39.18
C SER A 119 20.73 5.02 38.30
N GLY A 120 20.72 4.54 37.06
CA GLY A 120 21.68 4.94 36.05
C GLY A 120 20.99 5.16 34.73
N VAL A 121 21.49 6.15 33.99
CA VAL A 121 20.96 6.52 32.68
C VAL A 121 22.07 6.46 31.64
N THR A 122 21.78 5.86 30.49
CA THR A 122 22.66 5.88 29.32
C THR A 122 21.88 6.27 28.07
N ASP A 123 22.41 7.27 27.36
CA ASP A 123 21.82 7.77 26.13
C ASP A 123 22.58 7.23 24.93
N TYR A 124 21.84 6.79 23.92
CA TYR A 124 22.36 6.31 22.65
C TYR A 124 21.84 7.19 21.52
N GLN A 125 22.75 7.58 20.63
CA GLN A 125 22.37 8.17 19.36
C GLN A 125 22.11 7.06 18.34
N VAL A 126 20.95 7.16 17.69
CA VAL A 126 20.41 6.15 16.78
C VAL A 126 20.01 6.81 15.47
N LEU A 127 20.55 6.30 14.36
CA LEU A 127 19.97 6.52 13.04
C LEU A 127 19.22 5.26 12.65
N TYR A 128 17.90 5.31 12.72
CA TYR A 128 17.01 4.19 12.41
C TYR A 128 16.31 4.45 11.08
N GLU A 129 16.48 3.53 10.14
CA GLU A 129 15.75 3.53 8.88
C GLU A 129 14.62 2.50 8.97
N PHE A 130 13.38 2.97 8.84
CA PHE A 130 12.23 2.07 8.75
C PHE A 130 11.84 1.87 7.29
N TYR A 131 11.35 0.68 7.03
CA TYR A 131 10.82 0.27 5.75
C TYR A 131 9.30 0.22 5.87
N SER A 132 8.61 0.88 4.94
CA SER A 132 7.19 0.64 4.75
C SER A 132 7.00 0.19 3.30
N ASP A 133 6.64 -1.07 3.13
CA ASP A 133 6.09 -1.55 1.88
C ASP A 133 4.64 -1.05 1.85
N ASP A 134 4.41 0.04 1.13
CA ASP A 134 3.05 0.54 0.94
C ASP A 134 2.40 -0.28 -0.18
N SER A 135 1.67 -1.33 0.22
CA SER A 135 0.78 -2.07 -0.68
C SER A 135 -0.58 -1.39 -0.86
N GLU A 136 -0.86 -0.30 -0.13
CA GLU A 136 -2.15 0.39 -0.12
C GLU A 136 -2.23 1.47 -1.22
N GLY A 137 -1.10 1.81 -1.83
CA GLY A 137 -1.10 2.51 -3.11
C GLY A 137 -1.74 1.61 -4.19
N ALA A 138 -2.84 2.08 -4.78
CA ALA A 138 -3.43 1.49 -5.99
C ALA A 138 -2.49 1.45 -7.22
N GLU A 139 -1.21 1.81 -7.05
CA GLU A 139 -0.14 1.53 -8.01
C GLU A 139 0.10 0.00 -8.17
N SER A 140 -0.39 -0.84 -7.26
CA SER A 140 -0.35 -2.31 -7.41
C SER A 140 -1.41 -2.88 -8.37
N LEU A 141 -2.33 -2.04 -8.88
CA LEU A 141 -3.42 -2.47 -9.75
C LEU A 141 -3.17 -2.14 -11.22
N ILE A 142 -1.96 -2.45 -11.70
CA ILE A 142 -1.87 -3.00 -13.05
C ILE A 142 -2.18 -4.50 -12.92
N ALA A 143 -3.46 -4.84 -12.86
CA ALA A 143 -3.89 -6.21 -13.11
C ALA A 143 -3.54 -6.53 -14.57
N ARG A 144 -2.29 -6.98 -14.82
CA ARG A 144 -1.98 -7.66 -16.07
C ARG A 144 -2.70 -9.00 -16.00
N ILE A 145 -3.87 -9.06 -16.65
CA ILE A 145 -4.47 -10.33 -17.03
C ILE A 145 -3.43 -11.02 -17.91
N ALA A 146 -2.80 -12.08 -17.38
CA ALA A 146 -1.85 -12.86 -18.15
C ALA A 146 -2.60 -13.47 -19.33
N ILE A 147 -2.21 -13.08 -20.54
CA ILE A 147 -2.58 -13.79 -21.76
C ILE A 147 -1.41 -14.72 -22.04
N ASP A 148 -1.65 -16.02 -21.95
CA ASP A 148 -0.70 -17.03 -22.42
C ASP A 148 -0.62 -16.88 -23.95
N VAL A 149 0.38 -16.16 -24.43
CA VAL A 149 0.71 -16.17 -25.85
C VAL A 149 1.71 -17.30 -26.02
N ASN A 150 1.20 -18.45 -26.46
CA ASN A 150 2.02 -19.60 -26.80
C ASN A 150 2.82 -19.29 -28.08
N SER A 151 3.86 -18.48 -27.94
CA SER A 151 4.83 -18.12 -28.97
C SER A 151 6.11 -18.88 -28.71
N ALA A 152 6.66 -19.51 -29.75
CA ALA A 152 7.88 -20.33 -29.67
C ALA A 152 9.14 -19.56 -29.22
N PHE A 153 9.06 -18.24 -29.02
CA PHE A 153 10.20 -17.35 -28.81
C PHE A 153 10.13 -16.50 -27.53
N GLY A 154 9.11 -16.67 -26.68
CA GLY A 154 9.10 -16.06 -25.34
C GLY A 154 9.11 -14.53 -25.31
N GLU A 155 8.49 -13.88 -26.30
CA GLU A 155 8.41 -12.41 -26.36
C GLU A 155 7.35 -11.85 -25.39
N SER A 156 7.76 -10.93 -24.51
CA SER A 156 6.85 -10.15 -23.66
C SER A 156 6.43 -8.88 -24.40
N THR A 157 5.26 -8.87 -25.03
CA THR A 157 4.68 -7.65 -25.61
C THR A 157 4.02 -6.78 -24.53
N ALA A 158 4.37 -5.49 -24.46
CA ALA A 158 3.64 -4.53 -23.64
C ALA A 158 2.31 -4.17 -24.33
N VAL A 159 1.20 -4.60 -23.75
CA VAL A 159 -0.15 -4.24 -24.22
C VAL A 159 -0.58 -2.96 -23.51
N THR A 160 -0.78 -1.87 -24.27
CA THR A 160 -1.43 -0.65 -23.78
C THR A 160 -2.93 -0.90 -23.77
N ASP A 161 -3.52 -1.03 -22.60
CA ASP A 161 -4.91 -1.46 -22.42
C ASP A 161 -5.83 -0.28 -22.07
N HIS A 162 -7.13 -0.42 -22.35
CA HIS A 162 -8.15 0.61 -22.06
C HIS A 162 -8.83 0.30 -20.73
N LEU A 163 -8.19 0.72 -19.62
CA LEU A 163 -8.67 0.51 -18.26
C LEU A 163 -8.86 1.84 -17.51
N VAL A 164 -9.95 1.96 -16.75
CA VAL A 164 -10.19 3.07 -15.81
C VAL A 164 -10.57 2.53 -14.43
N ARG A 165 -10.27 3.32 -13.40
CA ARG A 165 -10.65 3.09 -12.01
C ARG A 165 -11.62 4.18 -11.57
N TRP A 166 -12.70 3.79 -10.92
CA TRP A 166 -13.63 4.67 -10.22
C TRP A 166 -13.59 4.39 -8.71
N ASP A 167 -13.53 5.44 -7.90
CA ASP A 167 -13.46 5.39 -6.44
C ASP A 167 -13.93 6.72 -5.80
N ASP A 168 -13.69 6.89 -4.49
CA ASP A 168 -14.03 8.08 -3.68
C ASP A 168 -13.17 9.32 -3.99
N GLN A 169 -12.13 9.16 -4.81
CA GLN A 169 -11.27 10.25 -5.27
C GLN A 169 -11.70 10.73 -6.66
N ALA A 170 -11.96 9.82 -7.59
CA ALA A 170 -12.36 10.14 -8.96
C ALA A 170 -13.10 9.01 -9.67
N ALA A 171 -13.98 9.37 -10.61
CA ALA A 171 -14.66 8.46 -11.54
C ALA A 171 -14.46 8.94 -13.00
N PRO A 172 -13.22 8.89 -13.54
CA PRO A 172 -12.93 9.35 -14.90
C PRO A 172 -13.66 8.54 -15.98
N LEU A 173 -14.07 9.23 -17.05
CA LEU A 173 -14.70 8.61 -18.23
C LEU A 173 -13.82 7.51 -18.85
N LEU A 174 -14.37 6.31 -19.05
CA LEU A 174 -13.78 5.34 -19.98
C LEU A 174 -14.15 5.77 -21.39
N GLU A 175 -13.22 6.38 -22.12
CA GLU A 175 -13.42 6.75 -23.52
C GLU A 175 -12.45 5.99 -24.42
N ILE A 176 -13.00 5.30 -25.40
CA ILE A 176 -12.23 4.64 -26.44
C ILE A 176 -12.56 5.28 -27.77
N ARG A 177 -11.50 5.76 -28.42
CA ARG A 177 -11.52 6.22 -29.80
C ARG A 177 -10.55 5.37 -30.61
N ARG A 178 -10.83 5.27 -31.90
CA ARG A 178 -9.88 4.71 -32.86
C ARG A 178 -8.56 5.48 -32.83
N ARG A 179 -7.43 4.78 -32.61
CA ARG A 179 -6.08 5.36 -32.63
C ARG A 179 -5.23 4.92 -33.83
N ARG A 180 -5.64 3.90 -34.60
CA ARG A 180 -4.87 3.31 -35.71
C ARG A 180 -5.75 2.98 -36.93
N PHE A 181 -5.11 2.68 -38.06
CA PHE A 181 -5.77 2.42 -39.34
C PHE A 181 -6.64 1.14 -39.39
N ALA A 182 -6.49 0.21 -38.46
CA ALA A 182 -7.41 -0.94 -38.34
C ALA A 182 -8.66 -0.56 -37.53
N GLY A 183 -9.81 -1.15 -37.87
CA GLY A 183 -11.03 -1.03 -37.06
C GLY A 183 -10.84 -1.66 -35.68
N LEU A 184 -11.49 -1.10 -34.66
CA LEU A 184 -11.48 -1.64 -33.30
C LEU A 184 -12.83 -2.29 -33.00
N LEU A 185 -12.85 -3.61 -32.87
CA LEU A 185 -14.01 -4.33 -32.37
C LEU A 185 -14.10 -4.10 -30.85
N VAL A 186 -15.29 -3.78 -30.35
CA VAL A 186 -15.60 -3.75 -28.93
C VAL A 186 -16.46 -4.96 -28.64
N SER A 187 -15.85 -5.99 -28.08
CA SER A 187 -16.49 -7.28 -27.79
C SER A 187 -17.06 -7.36 -26.38
N GLY A 188 -16.79 -6.37 -25.52
CA GLY A 188 -17.44 -6.23 -24.22
C GLY A 188 -16.66 -5.38 -23.22
N LEU A 189 -17.03 -5.54 -21.94
CA LEU A 189 -16.34 -4.98 -20.78
C LEU A 189 -15.98 -6.09 -19.78
N SER A 190 -14.83 -5.96 -19.13
CA SER A 190 -14.51 -6.66 -17.89
C SER A 190 -14.66 -5.71 -16.71
N ILE A 191 -15.13 -6.24 -15.58
CA ILE A 191 -15.27 -5.49 -14.33
C ILE A 191 -14.55 -6.21 -13.19
N LEU A 192 -13.99 -5.42 -12.27
CA LEU A 192 -13.61 -5.84 -10.92
C LEU A 192 -14.15 -4.80 -9.94
N ALA A 193 -15.09 -5.18 -9.09
CA ALA A 193 -15.83 -4.24 -8.25
C ALA A 193 -15.88 -4.67 -6.78
N PHE A 194 -15.56 -3.75 -5.89
CA PHE A 194 -15.89 -3.81 -4.48
C PHE A 194 -17.02 -2.79 -4.21
N LEU A 195 -18.18 -3.29 -3.80
CA LEU A 195 -19.33 -2.48 -3.42
C LEU A 195 -19.67 -2.77 -1.95
N PRO A 196 -19.64 -1.77 -1.05
CA PRO A 196 -20.15 -1.93 0.31
C PRO A 196 -21.61 -2.41 0.29
N PRO A 197 -22.04 -3.30 1.22
CA PRO A 197 -23.36 -3.94 1.14
C PRO A 197 -24.55 -2.97 1.00
N SER A 198 -24.49 -1.82 1.66
CA SER A 198 -25.53 -0.78 1.64
C SER A 198 -25.33 0.31 0.58
N TRP A 199 -24.36 0.18 -0.31
CA TRP A 199 -24.03 1.20 -1.31
C TRP A 199 -24.37 0.73 -2.73
N ASP A 200 -25.29 1.44 -3.38
CA ASP A 200 -25.70 1.15 -4.76
C ASP A 200 -25.01 2.04 -5.79
N GLY A 201 -24.52 3.21 -5.37
CA GLY A 201 -23.94 4.25 -6.23
C GLY A 201 -24.98 4.93 -7.13
N ASN A 202 -24.55 5.98 -7.82
CA ASN A 202 -25.38 6.74 -8.76
C ASN A 202 -25.36 6.12 -10.17
N SER A 203 -26.01 6.77 -11.13
CA SER A 203 -26.25 6.18 -12.44
C SER A 203 -24.97 6.03 -13.27
N VAL A 204 -24.96 4.99 -14.11
CA VAL A 204 -23.89 4.70 -15.07
C VAL A 204 -24.48 4.73 -16.47
N THR A 205 -23.86 5.47 -17.38
CA THR A 205 -24.25 5.49 -18.79
C THR A 205 -23.17 4.83 -19.62
N VAL A 206 -23.57 3.85 -20.43
CA VAL A 206 -22.74 3.30 -21.50
C VAL A 206 -23.27 3.88 -22.80
N SER A 207 -22.40 4.35 -23.68
CA SER A 207 -22.81 4.84 -25.00
C SER A 207 -21.77 4.56 -26.08
N SER A 208 -22.23 4.56 -27.33
CA SER A 208 -21.38 4.48 -28.51
C SER A 208 -21.90 5.39 -29.60
N ILE A 209 -20.98 6.01 -30.32
CA ILE A 209 -21.25 6.70 -31.58
C ILE A 209 -20.48 5.94 -32.65
N VAL A 210 -21.19 5.35 -33.61
CA VAL A 210 -20.58 4.59 -34.72
C VAL A 210 -21.21 5.08 -36.02
N GLN A 211 -20.41 5.60 -36.94
CA GLN A 211 -20.89 6.14 -38.22
C GLN A 211 -22.03 7.18 -38.04
N ASN A 212 -21.89 8.05 -37.04
CA ASN A 212 -22.88 9.05 -36.63
C ASN A 212 -24.22 8.49 -36.08
N VAL A 213 -24.29 7.20 -35.78
CA VAL A 213 -25.41 6.60 -35.07
C VAL A 213 -25.04 6.49 -33.59
N GLU A 214 -25.80 7.16 -32.74
CA GLU A 214 -25.64 7.08 -31.29
C GLU A 214 -26.53 5.98 -30.69
N GLN A 215 -25.94 5.17 -29.84
CA GLN A 215 -26.64 4.21 -28.98
C GLN A 215 -26.21 4.46 -27.53
N SER A 216 -27.15 4.40 -26.59
CA SER A 216 -26.89 4.67 -25.18
C SER A 216 -27.81 3.85 -24.30
N GLN A 217 -27.28 3.40 -23.17
CA GLN A 217 -28.02 2.74 -22.09
C GLN A 217 -27.60 3.36 -20.77
N THR A 218 -28.59 3.77 -19.97
CA THR A 218 -28.38 4.23 -18.60
C THR A 218 -28.85 3.18 -17.60
N PHE A 219 -27.97 2.84 -16.66
CA PHE A 219 -28.26 2.04 -15.49
C PHE A 219 -28.57 2.98 -14.32
N SER A 220 -29.59 2.65 -13.53
CA SER A 220 -30.04 3.50 -12.42
C SER A 220 -29.00 3.65 -11.31
N SER A 221 -28.05 2.73 -11.20
CA SER A 221 -27.01 2.70 -10.16
C SER A 221 -25.78 1.90 -10.61
N VAL A 222 -24.66 2.04 -9.89
CA VAL A 222 -23.45 1.21 -10.08
C VAL A 222 -23.77 -0.26 -9.84
N ARG A 223 -24.63 -0.57 -8.86
CA ARG A 223 -25.07 -1.95 -8.60
C ARG A 223 -25.94 -2.50 -9.72
N ALA A 224 -26.85 -1.71 -10.27
CA ALA A 224 -27.64 -2.12 -11.43
C ALA A 224 -26.74 -2.38 -12.66
N PHE A 225 -25.70 -1.57 -12.81
CA PHE A 225 -24.68 -1.79 -13.84
C PHE A 225 -23.88 -3.07 -13.61
N LEU A 226 -23.40 -3.33 -12.38
CA LEU A 226 -22.70 -4.58 -12.02
C LEU A 226 -23.58 -5.82 -12.29
N ASN A 227 -24.88 -5.74 -12.00
CA ASN A 227 -25.83 -6.84 -12.23
C ASN A 227 -26.05 -7.16 -13.72
N ALA A 228 -25.65 -6.27 -14.63
CA ALA A 228 -25.67 -6.57 -16.07
C ALA A 228 -24.50 -7.46 -16.50
N PHE A 229 -23.47 -7.62 -15.66
CA PHE A 229 -22.33 -8.49 -15.93
C PHE A 229 -22.65 -9.94 -15.54
N THR A 230 -22.12 -10.88 -16.31
CA THR A 230 -22.01 -12.27 -15.85
C THR A 230 -20.85 -12.32 -14.86
N LEU A 231 -21.17 -12.43 -13.57
CA LEU A 231 -20.18 -12.48 -12.50
C LEU A 231 -19.54 -13.86 -12.41
N GLU A 232 -18.27 -13.90 -12.05
CA GLU A 232 -17.55 -15.14 -11.77
C GLU A 232 -18.00 -15.70 -10.39
N SER A 233 -17.96 -17.03 -10.26
CA SER A 233 -18.36 -17.71 -9.02
C SER A 233 -17.39 -17.50 -7.86
N GLN A 234 -16.15 -17.12 -8.16
CA GLN A 234 -15.11 -16.88 -7.16
C GLN A 234 -14.98 -15.39 -6.91
N THR A 235 -15.13 -14.99 -5.65
CA THR A 235 -14.80 -13.62 -5.21
C THR A 235 -13.32 -13.49 -4.97
N VAL A 236 -12.73 -12.39 -5.43
CA VAL A 236 -11.31 -12.09 -5.19
C VAL A 236 -11.19 -11.34 -3.86
N ILE A 237 -10.33 -11.83 -2.95
CA ILE A 237 -10.09 -11.15 -1.67
C ILE A 237 -8.84 -10.27 -1.78
N LEU A 238 -8.99 -8.96 -1.60
CA LEU A 238 -7.89 -7.98 -1.61
C LEU A 238 -8.03 -7.03 -0.43
N GLY A 239 -6.99 -6.92 0.39
CA GLY A 239 -7.00 -6.02 1.57
C GLY A 239 -8.11 -6.34 2.57
N GLY A 240 -8.55 -7.60 2.67
CA GLY A 240 -9.69 -8.02 3.50
C GLY A 240 -11.07 -7.75 2.90
N ASN A 241 -11.14 -7.12 1.71
CA ASN A 241 -12.39 -6.84 1.01
C ASN A 241 -12.67 -7.89 -0.07
N SER A 242 -13.95 -8.22 -0.28
CA SER A 242 -14.39 -9.15 -1.33
C SER A 242 -14.77 -8.40 -2.59
N TYR A 243 -14.09 -8.70 -3.70
CA TYR A 243 -14.35 -8.12 -5.01
C TYR A 243 -15.11 -9.11 -5.89
N HIS A 244 -16.05 -8.57 -6.66
CA HIS A 244 -16.75 -9.27 -7.74
C HIS A 244 -16.03 -9.00 -9.06
N SER A 245 -15.57 -10.07 -9.72
CA SER A 245 -15.15 -10.03 -11.11
C SER A 245 -16.29 -10.45 -12.03
N GLY A 246 -16.30 -9.93 -13.25
CA GLY A 246 -17.29 -10.33 -14.23
C GLY A 246 -17.02 -9.83 -15.64
N ARG A 247 -17.82 -10.33 -16.57
CA ARG A 247 -17.76 -9.96 -17.98
C ARG A 247 -19.14 -9.55 -18.50
N TRP A 248 -19.17 -8.45 -19.23
CA TRP A 248 -20.32 -8.00 -20.00
C TRP A 248 -19.97 -8.12 -21.48
N ALA A 249 -20.42 -9.22 -22.10
CA ALA A 249 -20.13 -9.50 -23.50
C ALA A 249 -21.13 -8.79 -24.43
N LEU A 250 -20.66 -8.35 -25.58
CA LEU A 250 -21.49 -7.80 -26.67
C LEU A 250 -21.60 -8.80 -27.82
N PRO A 251 -22.74 -8.83 -28.53
CA PRO A 251 -23.98 -8.08 -28.25
C PRO A 251 -24.75 -8.67 -27.05
N ASN A 252 -25.64 -7.88 -26.45
CA ASN A 252 -26.58 -8.33 -25.41
C ASN A 252 -27.88 -7.52 -25.42
N ALA A 253 -28.81 -7.83 -24.52
CA ALA A 253 -30.12 -7.18 -24.47
C ALA A 253 -30.06 -5.65 -24.27
N ASN A 254 -29.01 -5.13 -23.64
CA ASN A 254 -28.81 -3.71 -23.41
C ASN A 254 -28.05 -3.01 -24.55
N PHE A 255 -27.31 -3.77 -25.36
CA PHE A 255 -26.58 -3.31 -26.55
C PHE A 255 -26.63 -4.41 -27.62
N PRO A 256 -27.64 -4.39 -28.50
CA PRO A 256 -27.96 -5.52 -29.38
C PRO A 256 -26.99 -5.70 -30.55
N ASP A 257 -26.16 -4.69 -30.84
CA ASP A 257 -25.24 -4.70 -31.97
C ASP A 257 -23.78 -4.87 -31.52
N LEU A 258 -22.98 -5.51 -32.37
CA LEU A 258 -21.53 -5.48 -32.23
C LEU A 258 -21.02 -4.07 -32.54
N ILE A 259 -20.20 -3.52 -31.66
CA ILE A 259 -19.65 -2.19 -31.83
C ILE A 259 -18.30 -2.32 -32.52
N THR A 260 -18.19 -1.80 -33.74
CA THR A 260 -16.90 -1.72 -34.45
C THR A 260 -16.59 -0.27 -34.76
N LEU A 261 -15.55 0.28 -34.13
CA LEU A 261 -15.10 1.66 -34.35
C LEU A 261 -14.25 1.70 -35.61
N MET A 262 -14.82 2.19 -36.70
CA MET A 262 -14.22 2.26 -38.04
C MET A 262 -13.84 3.69 -38.42
N GLY A 263 -14.61 4.69 -38.00
CA GLY A 263 -14.41 6.11 -38.23
C GLY A 263 -13.44 6.78 -37.23
N SER A 264 -12.96 7.97 -37.57
CA SER A 264 -12.21 8.84 -36.63
C SER A 264 -13.11 9.44 -35.54
N ASP A 265 -14.40 9.58 -35.86
CA ASP A 265 -15.42 10.13 -34.97
C ASP A 265 -16.19 9.04 -34.22
N ASP A 266 -15.82 7.77 -34.43
CA ASP A 266 -16.42 6.65 -33.71
C ASP A 266 -15.85 6.58 -32.29
N ILE A 267 -16.73 6.49 -31.30
CA ILE A 267 -16.38 6.52 -29.88
C ILE A 267 -17.21 5.49 -29.12
N PHE A 268 -16.59 4.80 -28.17
CA PHE A 268 -17.29 4.07 -27.12
C PHE A 268 -16.98 4.70 -25.75
N ARG A 269 -18.01 4.83 -24.90
CA ARG A 269 -17.94 5.53 -23.61
C ARG A 269 -18.64 4.78 -22.50
N VAL A 270 -18.05 4.85 -21.30
CA VAL A 270 -18.71 4.50 -20.04
C VAL A 270 -18.46 5.61 -19.05
N SER A 271 -19.52 6.22 -18.53
CA SER A 271 -19.48 7.37 -17.63
C SER A 271 -20.30 7.13 -16.37
N TYR A 272 -19.76 7.58 -15.24
CA TYR A 272 -20.50 7.71 -13.98
C TYR A 272 -21.16 9.10 -13.92
N SER A 273 -22.34 9.21 -13.29
CA SER A 273 -23.09 10.47 -13.22
C SER A 273 -22.41 11.58 -12.42
N ASP A 274 -21.50 11.21 -11.51
CA ASP A 274 -20.77 12.13 -10.66
C ASP A 274 -19.26 12.06 -10.93
N VAL A 275 -18.52 12.98 -10.31
CA VAL A 275 -17.06 13.07 -10.48
C VAL A 275 -16.29 12.01 -9.69
N LYS A 276 -16.93 11.35 -8.70
CA LYS A 276 -16.35 10.35 -7.80
C LYS A 276 -17.43 9.66 -6.98
N PHE A 277 -17.11 8.55 -6.32
CA PHE A 277 -17.98 7.88 -5.36
C PHE A 277 -18.05 8.64 -4.03
N ASP A 278 -19.15 8.49 -3.31
CA ASP A 278 -19.39 9.05 -1.98
C ASP A 278 -19.12 8.03 -0.86
N ASN A 279 -18.49 6.91 -1.20
CA ASN A 279 -18.17 5.81 -0.29
C ASN A 279 -16.86 5.13 -0.75
N ASN A 280 -16.27 4.29 0.11
CA ASN A 280 -15.04 3.53 -0.15
C ASN A 280 -15.22 2.39 -1.16
N ALA A 281 -16.21 2.47 -2.05
CA ALA A 281 -16.40 1.54 -3.14
C ALA A 281 -15.28 1.70 -4.18
N VAL A 282 -14.99 0.63 -4.91
CA VAL A 282 -13.97 0.65 -5.96
C VAL A 282 -14.47 -0.15 -7.16
N LEU A 283 -14.29 0.39 -8.35
CA LEU A 283 -14.70 -0.26 -9.58
C LEU A 283 -13.63 -0.07 -10.65
N TYR A 284 -13.16 -1.17 -11.24
CA TYR A 284 -12.26 -1.18 -12.38
C TYR A 284 -13.03 -1.62 -13.62
N LEU A 285 -12.94 -0.83 -14.69
CA LEU A 285 -13.52 -1.18 -15.99
C LEU A 285 -12.43 -1.30 -17.01
N ARG A 286 -12.54 -2.35 -17.82
CA ARG A 286 -11.64 -2.60 -18.93
C ARG A 286 -12.43 -2.91 -20.18
N LEU A 287 -12.04 -2.33 -21.31
CA LEU A 287 -12.54 -2.74 -22.62
C LEU A 287 -12.05 -4.14 -22.98
N ILE A 288 -12.93 -4.96 -23.53
CA ILE A 288 -12.57 -6.17 -24.25
C ILE A 288 -12.74 -5.84 -25.73
N SER A 289 -11.63 -5.89 -26.48
CA SER A 289 -11.58 -5.63 -27.91
C SER A 289 -11.17 -6.87 -28.67
#